data_AF-A0A9E2GTU2-F1
#
_entry.id   AF-A0A9E2GTU2-F1
#
_cell.length_a   1.000
_cell.length_b   1.000
_cell.length_c   1.000
_cell.angle_alpha   90.00
_cell.angle_beta   90.00
_cell.angle_gamma   90.00
#
_symmetry.space_group_name_H-M   'P 1'
#
loop_
_entity.id
_entity.type
_entity.pdbx_description
1 polymer ?
#
loop_
_entity_poly.entity_id
_entity_poly.type
_entity_poly.pdbx_seq_one_letter_code
_entity_poly.pdbx_strand_id
1 'polypeptide(L)'
;VQVTLSRREDQVEVQVTDTGWGMSAEETARLFSDFVRIKNEHTRDIPGSGLGLSLVKKLSSLYGGSVEVESEPGVGSCFRVRLPFQLSSAGIGGAVLKETDHG
;
A
#
# COMPACT_ATOMS: atom_id res chain seq x y z
N VAL A 1 13.77 -7.39 -6.03
CA VAL A 1 12.48 -6.84 -5.56
C VAL A 1 11.37 -7.80 -5.98
N GLN A 2 10.48 -8.14 -5.06
CA GLN A 2 9.31 -8.98 -5.26
C GLN A 2 8.05 -8.19 -4.90
N VAL A 3 6.99 -8.37 -5.68
CA VAL A 3 5.68 -7.79 -5.39
C VAL A 3 4.68 -8.92 -5.30
N THR A 4 3.90 -8.97 -4.21
CA THR A 4 2.83 -9.96 -4.04
C THR A 4 1.52 -9.24 -3.74
N LEU A 5 0.43 -9.82 -4.24
CA LEU A 5 -0.93 -9.37 -4.01
C LEU A 5 -1.66 -10.52 -3.32
N SER A 6 -2.29 -10.25 -2.19
CA SER A 6 -3.09 -11.25 -1.49
C SER A 6 -4.38 -10.64 -0.97
N ARG A 7 -5.39 -11.49 -0.79
CA ARG A 7 -6.64 -11.11 -0.14
C ARG A 7 -6.59 -11.52 1.33
N ARG A 8 -7.00 -10.61 2.22
CA ARG A 8 -7.12 -10.81 3.66
C ARG A 8 -8.54 -10.42 4.06
N GLU A 9 -9.43 -11.39 4.26
CA GLU A 9 -10.83 -11.11 4.64
C GLU A 9 -11.52 -10.08 3.72
N ASP A 10 -11.74 -8.86 4.23
CA ASP A 10 -12.35 -7.69 3.62
C ASP A 10 -11.32 -6.67 3.11
N GLN A 11 -10.06 -7.07 2.96
CA GLN A 11 -8.95 -6.24 2.49
C GLN A 11 -8.16 -6.92 1.38
N VAL A 12 -7.51 -6.09 0.57
CA VAL A 12 -6.43 -6.48 -0.32
C VAL A 12 -5.11 -5.97 0.26
N GLU A 13 -4.11 -6.84 0.28
CA GLU A 13 -2.76 -6.55 0.75
C GLU A 13 -1.79 -6.58 -0.43
N VAL A 14 -1.14 -5.45 -0.68
CA VAL A 14 -0.01 -5.34 -1.60
C VAL A 14 1.26 -5.35 -0.77
N GLN A 15 2.12 -6.34 -0.98
CA GLN A 15 3.41 -6.42 -0.33
C GLN A 15 4.53 -6.20 -1.35
N VAL A 16 5.49 -5.34 -1.00
CA VAL A 16 6.70 -5.08 -1.78
C VAL A 16 7.90 -5.43 -0.90
N THR A 17 8.65 -6.45 -1.31
CA THR A 17 9.82 -6.94 -0.58
C THR A 17 11.08 -6.73 -1.41
N ASP A 18 12.10 -6.14 -0.81
CA ASP A 18 13.43 -5.99 -1.38
C ASP A 18 14.50 -6.63 -0.48
N THR A 19 15.68 -6.84 -1.06
CA THR A 19 16.87 -7.37 -0.36
C THR A 19 17.96 -6.31 -0.31
N GLY A 20 17.57 -5.04 -0.21
CA GLY A 20 18.47 -3.90 -0.13
C GLY A 20 19.07 -3.77 1.28
N TRP A 21 19.56 -2.58 1.59
CA TRP A 21 20.29 -2.31 2.83
C TRP A 21 19.46 -2.39 4.10
N GLY A 22 18.13 -2.44 3.99
CA GLY A 22 17.23 -2.33 5.13
C GLY A 22 17.39 -1.02 5.90
N MET A 23 16.76 -0.95 7.06
CA MET A 23 16.65 0.24 7.91
C MET A 23 16.61 -0.15 9.39
N SER A 24 17.10 0.73 10.26
CA SER A 24 16.97 0.58 11.71
C SER A 24 15.54 0.87 12.20
N ALA A 25 15.26 0.55 13.47
CA ALA A 25 13.99 0.88 14.12
C ALA A 25 13.73 2.40 14.15
N GLU A 26 14.78 3.20 14.38
CA GLU A 26 14.70 4.67 14.40
C GLU A 26 14.42 5.25 13.01
N GLU A 27 15.00 4.64 11.97
CA GLU A 27 14.78 5.02 10.58
C GLU A 27 13.36 4.68 10.13
N THR A 28 12.90 3.46 10.39
CA THR A 28 11.53 3.00 10.06
C THR A 28 10.46 3.84 10.79
N ALA A 29 10.69 4.24 12.04
CA ALA A 29 9.77 5.08 12.81
C ALA A 29 9.49 6.45 12.16
N ARG A 30 10.45 6.98 11.39
CA ARG A 30 10.35 8.30 10.75
C ARG A 30 9.99 8.22 9.27
N LEU A 31 10.04 7.03 8.68
CA LEU A 31 10.05 6.79 7.24
C LEU A 31 8.85 7.38 6.48
N PHE A 32 7.68 7.41 7.12
CA PHE A 32 6.44 7.92 6.50
C PHE A 32 6.18 9.42 6.71
N SER A 33 7.13 10.15 7.27
CA SER A 33 7.02 11.60 7.45
C SER A 33 7.39 12.35 6.16
N ASP A 34 6.77 13.52 5.95
CA ASP A 34 7.07 14.35 4.77
C ASP A 34 8.55 14.77 4.75
N PHE A 35 9.14 14.72 3.55
CA PHE A 35 10.54 15.09 3.28
C PHE A 35 11.59 14.24 4.01
N VAL A 36 11.19 13.16 4.69
CA VAL A 36 12.16 12.25 5.32
C VAL A 36 12.85 11.41 4.26
N ARG A 37 14.18 11.38 4.39
CA ARG A 37 15.06 10.52 3.61
C ARG A 37 16.02 9.83 4.55
N ILE A 38 16.02 8.51 4.52
CA ILE A 38 17.03 7.72 5.21
C ILE A 38 18.33 7.87 4.44
N LYS A 39 19.29 8.59 5.03
CA LYS A 39 20.59 8.89 4.43
C LYS A 39 21.66 8.10 5.18
N ASN A 40 22.13 7.02 4.58
CA ASN A 40 23.32 6.31 5.01
C ASN A 40 24.39 6.36 3.90
N GLU A 41 25.53 5.71 4.12
CA GLU A 41 26.64 5.68 3.16
C GLU A 41 26.20 5.17 1.76
N HIS A 42 25.14 4.37 1.70
CA HIS A 42 24.64 3.77 0.47
C HIS A 42 23.51 4.57 -0.21
N THR A 43 22.79 5.42 0.51
CA THR A 43 21.60 6.14 0.00
C THR A 43 21.77 7.66 -0.09
N ARG A 44 22.90 8.20 0.39
CA ARG A 44 23.19 9.65 0.44
C ARG A 44 23.08 10.33 -0.92
N ASP A 45 23.59 9.67 -1.97
CA ASP A 45 23.73 10.26 -3.31
C ASP A 45 22.53 9.96 -4.22
N ILE A 46 21.56 9.18 -3.74
CA ILE A 46 20.35 8.87 -4.51
C ILE A 46 19.45 10.13 -4.53
N PRO A 47 19.12 10.71 -5.69
CA PRO A 47 18.25 11.89 -5.75
C PRO A 47 16.80 11.54 -5.37
N GLY A 48 16.08 12.48 -4.73
CA GLY A 48 14.69 12.30 -4.34
C GLY A 48 14.19 13.34 -3.35
N SER A 49 12.89 13.64 -3.36
CA SER A 49 12.25 14.65 -2.49
C SER A 49 11.84 14.11 -1.11
N GLY A 50 11.76 12.78 -0.94
CA GLY A 50 11.24 12.16 0.27
C GLY A 50 9.72 12.24 0.42
N LEU A 51 8.98 12.47 -0.67
CA LEU A 51 7.51 12.58 -0.65
C LEU A 51 6.78 11.26 -0.96
N GLY A 52 7.49 10.26 -1.51
CA GLY A 52 6.85 9.03 -2.00
C GLY A 52 6.09 8.28 -0.90
N LEU A 53 6.77 7.93 0.19
CA LEU A 53 6.16 7.14 1.27
C LEU A 53 5.14 7.92 2.09
N SER A 54 5.33 9.24 2.25
CA SER A 54 4.33 10.07 2.92
C SER A 54 3.04 10.19 2.08
N LEU A 55 3.16 10.23 0.75
CA LEU A 55 2.02 10.16 -0.16
C LEU A 55 1.33 8.79 -0.09
N VAL A 56 2.09 7.70 -0.07
CA VAL A 56 1.52 6.34 0.10
C VAL A 56 0.70 6.27 1.39
N LYS A 57 1.24 6.78 2.51
CA LYS A 57 0.51 6.82 3.79
C LYS A 57 -0.78 7.65 3.69
N LYS A 58 -0.71 8.85 3.11
CA LYS A 58 -1.87 9.73 2.92
C LYS A 58 -2.94 9.07 2.06
N LEU A 59 -2.55 8.47 0.92
CA LEU A 59 -3.48 7.79 0.02
C LEU A 59 -4.07 6.54 0.67
N SER A 60 -3.27 5.68 1.29
CA SER A 60 -3.79 4.49 1.97
C SER A 60 -4.80 4.87 3.03
N SER A 61 -4.52 5.89 3.84
CA SER A 61 -5.46 6.37 4.86
C SER A 61 -6.71 7.01 4.26
N LEU A 62 -6.60 7.77 3.16
CA LEU A 62 -7.75 8.36 2.47
C LEU A 62 -8.73 7.28 1.98
N TYR A 63 -8.22 6.13 1.53
CA TYR A 63 -9.03 4.99 1.10
C TYR A 63 -9.44 4.07 2.27
N GLY A 64 -9.28 4.49 3.52
CA GLY A 64 -9.66 3.69 4.71
C GLY A 64 -8.72 2.50 4.98
N GLY A 65 -7.54 2.51 4.38
CA GLY A 65 -6.52 1.50 4.54
C GLY A 65 -5.34 1.93 5.41
N SER A 66 -4.25 1.17 5.32
CA SER A 66 -3.02 1.38 6.08
C SER A 66 -1.78 1.04 5.26
N VAL A 67 -0.64 1.55 5.71
CA VAL A 67 0.68 1.16 5.24
C VAL A 67 1.60 0.90 6.43
N GLU A 68 2.41 -0.14 6.34
CA GLU A 68 3.43 -0.49 7.32
C GLU A 68 4.72 -0.94 6.63
N VAL A 69 5.80 -1.00 7.41
CA VAL A 69 7.10 -1.51 6.96
C VAL A 69 7.71 -2.38 8.06
N GLU A 70 8.26 -3.51 7.64
CA GLU A 70 9.22 -4.29 8.42
C GLU A 70 10.56 -4.21 7.69
N SER A 71 11.65 -3.98 8.41
CA SER A 71 12.97 -3.84 7.82
C SER A 71 14.05 -4.24 8.81
N GLU A 72 15.12 -4.81 8.29
CA GLU A 72 16.30 -5.19 9.09
C GLU A 72 17.58 -4.77 8.34
N PRO A 73 18.53 -4.06 9.00
CA PRO A 73 19.77 -3.64 8.37
C PRO A 73 20.55 -4.81 7.76
N GLY A 74 20.93 -4.68 6.49
CA GLY A 74 21.66 -5.69 5.72
C GLY A 74 20.81 -6.84 5.18
N VAL A 75 19.51 -6.92 5.52
CA VAL A 75 18.60 -7.98 5.05
C VAL A 75 17.66 -7.46 3.96
N GLY A 76 17.05 -6.29 4.19
CA GLY A 76 16.10 -5.69 3.26
C GLY A 76 14.87 -5.11 3.94
N SER A 77 13.83 -4.86 3.16
CA SER A 77 12.57 -4.27 3.65
C SER A 77 11.36 -4.94 3.04
N CYS A 78 10.27 -4.95 3.79
CA CYS A 78 8.97 -5.44 3.39
C CYS A 78 7.92 -4.38 3.72
N PHE A 79 7.40 -3.72 2.69
CA PHE A 79 6.31 -2.76 2.80
C PHE A 79 4.98 -3.44 2.55
N ARG A 80 3.97 -3.17 3.37
CA ARG A 80 2.61 -3.69 3.18
C ARG A 80 1.62 -2.54 3.12
N VAL A 81 0.85 -2.46 2.04
CA VAL A 81 -0.30 -1.57 1.91
C VAL A 81 -1.54 -2.43 1.96
N ARG A 82 -2.44 -2.14 2.90
CA ARG A 82 -3.74 -2.81 3.03
C ARG A 82 -4.85 -1.83 2.74
N LEU A 83 -5.73 -2.18 1.82
CA LEU A 83 -6.90 -1.39 1.45
C LEU A 83 -8.18 -2.22 1.63
N PRO A 84 -9.30 -1.60 2.07
CA PRO A 84 -10.60 -2.26 2.05
C PRO A 84 -10.93 -2.79 0.65
N PHE A 85 -11.41 -4.02 0.60
CA PHE A 85 -11.81 -4.72 -0.60
C PHE A 85 -13.10 -5.50 -0.32
N GLN A 86 -14.22 -4.91 -0.71
CA GLN A 86 -15.50 -5.61 -0.73
C GLN A 86 -15.76 -6.11 -2.16
N LEU A 87 -15.96 -7.41 -2.30
CA LEU A 87 -16.61 -7.93 -3.50
C LEU A 87 -18.03 -7.40 -3.50
N SER A 88 -18.31 -6.45 -4.40
CA SER A 88 -19.69 -6.12 -4.68
C SER A 88 -20.34 -7.40 -5.20
N SER A 89 -21.31 -7.93 -4.44
CA SER A 89 -22.35 -8.74 -5.05
C SER A 89 -23.23 -7.78 -5.84
N ALA A 90 -22.70 -7.25 -6.95
CA ALA A 90 -23.56 -6.72 -7.98
C ALA A 90 -24.38 -7.93 -8.43
N GLY A 91 -25.57 -8.06 -7.84
CA GLY A 91 -26.49 -9.13 -8.15
C GLY A 91 -26.66 -9.17 -9.66
N ILE A 92 -26.63 -10.38 -10.19
CA ILE A 92 -27.36 -10.71 -11.42
C ILE A 92 -28.86 -10.51 -11.14
N GLY A 93 -29.26 -9.27 -10.86
CA GLY A 93 -30.64 -8.83 -10.81
C GLY A 93 -31.10 -8.79 -12.26
N GLY A 94 -31.72 -9.88 -12.69
CA GLY A 94 -32.46 -9.91 -13.95
C GLY A 94 -33.34 -8.68 -14.02
N ALA A 95 -33.07 -7.82 -15.01
CA ALA A 95 -33.96 -6.76 -15.38
C ALA A 95 -35.27 -7.43 -15.82
N VAL A 96 -36.25 -7.52 -14.92
CA VAL A 96 -37.64 -7.73 -15.31
C VAL A 96 -38.06 -6.42 -15.96
N LEU A 97 -37.98 -6.39 -17.28
CA LEU A 97 -38.67 -5.38 -18.08
C LEU A 97 -40.15 -5.52 -17.75
N LYS A 98 -40.73 -4.52 -17.09
CA LYS A 98 -42.19 -4.40 -17.04
C LYS A 98 -42.63 -4.09 -18.47
N GLU A 99 -43.27 -5.05 -19.11
CA GLU A 99 -44.08 -4.79 -20.30
C GLU A 99 -45.12 -3.74 -19.92
N THR A 100 -45.02 -2.56 -20.53
CA THR A 100 -46.11 -1.59 -20.57
C THR A 100 -47.21 -2.18 -21.44
N ASP A 101 -48.27 -2.68 -20.81
CA ASP A 101 -49.53 -2.92 -21.50
C ASP A 101 -50.27 -1.58 -21.64
N HIS A 102 -50.57 -1.21 -22.87
CA HIS A 102 -51.51 -0.15 -23.22
C HIS A 102 -52.57 -0.79 -24.12
N GLY A 103 -53.71 -1.11 -23.52
CA GLY A 103 -54.90 -1.65 -24.20
C GLY A 103 -56.10 -1.62 -23.27
#